data_AF-A0AA37Q7C7-F1
#
_entry.id   AF-A0AA37Q7C7-F1
#
_cell.length_a   1.000
_cell.length_b   1.000
_cell.length_c   1.000
_cell.angle_alpha   90.00
_cell.angle_beta   90.00
_cell.angle_gamma   90.00
#
_symmetry.space_group_name_H-M   'P 1'
#
loop_
_entity.id
_entity.type
_entity.pdbx_description
1 polymer ?
#
loop_
_entity_poly.entity_id
_entity_poly.type
_entity_poly.pdbx_seq_one_letter_code
_entity_poly.pdbx_strand_id
1 'polypeptide(L)'
;MEVTAGRSRSGAGRLSFRPIRAHLRDVSISRALRVARAVLAMVAPWAPLGAQSPPAAVPTGPGTLGGVVYDSLLTDAALPDVEVWLDGTTLTARTDRAGRFRFDSVPPGRHRVAFLHPALDAQRIGTPVATVDVTPGAHAEVRLATPAASAVHAALCPAAGETHTGLLLGLVAPPGAPGAVADVTASWVVWTIGQGGVRQAPREVAVRTGHDGAFRLCGVPTDVPLQLRAQGADGAVAVSEVAFGTRVVALALVPLPAAGAPGASPETGAPEESVPAPTHAVLRGTVRTAAGLPVAGAEVRVVDASAATVTAVTREDGGFVLRGLPPGVRNVEARAIGFRPVRTRVVLAGGRVTPVALALGADATVLATTRVTARRASAMAEGFERRLASGAGHFVTRADLERWRPTSTLEAVAMVPGVRLVPNGTGTQFGATQIAIPRALTGPLTNATCRAAIYVDGVRWIADAGQPLETLVRPAELYGIEVHTTLASIPLEYMAPDAGCGVVLLWTRRSRDR
;
A
#
# COMPACT_ATOMS: atom_id res chain seq x y z
N MET A 1 -56.03 10.12 -42.99
CA MET A 1 -56.84 9.00 -43.51
C MET A 1 -56.14 7.72 -43.09
N GLU A 2 -56.86 6.79 -42.45
CA GLU A 2 -56.49 5.41 -42.01
C GLU A 2 -55.41 5.29 -40.90
N VAL A 3 -55.58 4.70 -39.70
CA VAL A 3 -56.30 3.54 -39.09
C VAL A 3 -55.50 2.22 -39.08
N THR A 4 -55.19 1.75 -37.84
CA THR A 4 -54.90 0.36 -37.34
C THR A 4 -53.59 -0.35 -37.71
N ALA A 5 -52.96 -1.25 -36.92
CA ALA A 5 -53.15 -1.84 -35.58
C ALA A 5 -51.87 -2.65 -35.17
N GLY A 6 -51.73 -3.06 -33.90
CA GLY A 6 -50.97 -4.29 -33.55
C GLY A 6 -50.16 -4.35 -32.23
N ARG A 7 -50.61 -5.20 -31.29
CA ARG A 7 -50.12 -5.56 -29.92
C ARG A 7 -48.73 -6.23 -29.83
N SER A 8 -48.03 -6.12 -28.67
CA SER A 8 -48.00 -7.15 -27.58
C SER A 8 -46.87 -7.00 -26.51
N ARG A 9 -47.30 -7.04 -25.23
CA ARG A 9 -46.72 -7.46 -23.92
C ARG A 9 -45.20 -7.61 -23.65
N SER A 10 -44.75 -6.94 -22.58
CA SER A 10 -44.01 -7.48 -21.41
C SER A 10 -44.31 -6.52 -20.22
N GLY A 11 -44.36 -6.83 -18.92
CA GLY A 11 -43.83 -7.90 -18.10
C GLY A 11 -43.16 -7.26 -16.87
N ALA A 12 -43.92 -6.86 -15.84
CA ALA A 12 -43.36 -6.28 -14.61
C ALA A 12 -44.13 -6.78 -13.38
N GLY A 13 -43.45 -7.55 -12.52
CA GLY A 13 -43.94 -7.98 -11.22
C GLY A 13 -43.17 -7.31 -10.09
N ARG A 14 -43.89 -6.67 -9.16
CA ARG A 14 -43.41 -6.26 -7.83
C ARG A 14 -44.28 -6.95 -6.79
N LEU A 15 -43.64 -7.68 -5.87
CA LEU A 15 -44.26 -8.26 -4.68
C LEU A 15 -44.08 -7.29 -3.50
N SER A 16 -45.19 -7.01 -2.82
CA SER A 16 -45.31 -6.22 -1.59
C SER A 16 -46.16 -7.05 -0.63
N PHE A 17 -45.61 -7.38 0.55
CA PHE A 17 -46.33 -8.08 1.61
C PHE A 17 -46.62 -7.11 2.76
N ARG A 18 -47.92 -6.96 3.06
CA ARG A 18 -48.48 -6.27 4.22
C ARG A 18 -48.93 -7.31 5.27
N PRO A 19 -49.00 -6.94 6.57
CA PRO A 19 -49.13 -7.88 7.68
C PRO A 19 -50.58 -8.29 7.95
N ILE A 20 -50.78 -9.52 8.43
CA ILE A 20 -52.08 -10.05 8.86
C ILE A 20 -52.12 -10.08 10.40
N ARG A 21 -53.01 -9.26 10.98
CA ARG A 21 -53.56 -9.47 12.32
C ARG A 21 -54.75 -10.42 12.18
N ALA A 22 -54.80 -11.49 12.98
CA ALA A 22 -56.00 -12.31 13.15
C ALA A 22 -56.33 -12.45 14.63
N HIS A 23 -57.59 -12.19 14.93
CA HIS A 23 -58.23 -12.11 16.23
C HIS A 23 -58.39 -13.48 16.91
N LEU A 24 -58.21 -13.48 18.23
CA LEU A 24 -58.66 -14.50 19.16
C LEU A 24 -60.20 -14.55 19.22
N ARG A 25 -60.77 -15.75 19.24
CA ARG A 25 -62.13 -16.03 19.72
C ARG A 25 -62.11 -17.24 20.64
N ASP A 26 -62.65 -17.05 21.83
CA ASP A 26 -63.03 -18.05 22.83
C ASP A 26 -64.03 -19.05 22.28
N VAL A 27 -63.86 -20.34 22.62
CA VAL A 27 -64.97 -21.27 22.86
C VAL A 27 -64.57 -22.24 23.97
N SER A 28 -65.29 -22.16 25.09
CA SER A 28 -65.39 -23.19 26.13
C SER A 28 -66.53 -24.16 25.79
N ILE A 29 -66.44 -25.43 26.19
CA ILE A 29 -67.50 -26.23 26.87
C ILE A 29 -67.13 -27.74 26.88
N SER A 30 -66.80 -28.19 28.09
CA SER A 30 -67.25 -29.40 28.84
C SER A 30 -67.51 -30.78 28.20
N ARG A 31 -66.92 -31.77 28.88
CA ARG A 31 -67.46 -33.06 29.40
C ARG A 31 -67.85 -34.19 28.42
N ALA A 32 -67.16 -35.33 28.53
CA ALA A 32 -67.78 -36.65 28.70
C ALA A 32 -66.81 -37.69 29.30
N LEU A 33 -67.31 -38.45 30.28
CA LEU A 33 -66.70 -39.53 31.06
C LEU A 33 -66.46 -40.83 30.26
N ARG A 34 -65.52 -41.68 30.71
CA ARG A 34 -65.76 -43.02 31.35
C ARG A 34 -64.43 -43.80 31.51
N VAL A 35 -64.00 -44.08 32.74
CA VAL A 35 -64.08 -45.37 33.49
C VAL A 35 -63.10 -46.45 33.01
N ALA A 36 -62.07 -46.72 33.83
CA ALA A 36 -61.67 -48.09 34.22
C ALA A 36 -60.75 -48.01 35.47
N ARG A 37 -61.22 -48.57 36.58
CA ARG A 37 -60.53 -48.69 37.88
C ARG A 37 -60.06 -50.12 38.09
N ALA A 38 -58.85 -50.24 38.65
CA ALA A 38 -58.38 -51.29 39.60
C ALA A 38 -57.86 -52.61 38.99
N VAL A 39 -56.84 -53.33 39.50
CA VAL A 39 -56.32 -53.59 40.86
C VAL A 39 -54.86 -54.11 40.76
N LEU A 40 -53.92 -53.66 41.61
CA LEU A 40 -52.81 -54.45 42.22
C LEU A 40 -51.98 -53.52 43.13
N ALA A 41 -52.19 -53.52 44.44
CA ALA A 41 -51.53 -54.35 45.45
C ALA A 41 -50.16 -53.81 45.93
N MET A 42 -50.14 -53.41 47.21
CA MET A 42 -49.05 -53.48 48.19
C MET A 42 -47.59 -53.41 47.68
N VAL A 43 -47.01 -52.20 47.71
CA VAL A 43 -45.63 -51.99 48.18
C VAL A 43 -45.60 -50.66 48.91
N ALA A 44 -45.35 -50.68 50.22
CA ALA A 44 -44.83 -49.50 50.89
C ALA A 44 -43.33 -49.42 50.61
N PRO A 45 -42.80 -48.29 50.13
CA PRO A 45 -41.44 -47.93 50.42
C PRO A 45 -41.47 -46.75 51.40
N TRP A 46 -40.66 -46.88 52.45
CA TRP A 46 -40.19 -45.74 53.22
C TRP A 46 -39.82 -44.59 52.28
N ALA A 47 -40.54 -43.47 52.36
CA ALA A 47 -40.00 -42.23 51.85
C ALA A 47 -38.80 -41.90 52.75
N PRO A 48 -37.56 -41.90 52.27
CA PRO A 48 -36.52 -41.24 53.03
C PRO A 48 -36.97 -39.80 53.19
N LEU A 49 -36.86 -39.26 54.41
CA LEU A 49 -36.84 -37.80 54.57
C LEU A 49 -35.76 -37.31 53.62
N GLY A 50 -36.18 -36.76 52.47
CA GLY A 50 -35.28 -36.04 51.59
C GLY A 50 -34.70 -34.93 52.45
N ALA A 51 -33.42 -35.07 52.80
CA ALA A 51 -32.65 -33.96 53.30
C ALA A 51 -32.87 -32.82 52.29
N GLN A 52 -33.61 -31.80 52.70
CA GLN A 52 -33.69 -30.57 51.93
C GLN A 52 -32.23 -30.12 51.83
N SER A 53 -31.66 -30.26 50.62
CA SER A 53 -30.35 -29.68 50.36
C SER A 53 -30.48 -28.21 50.77
N PRO A 54 -29.63 -27.69 51.68
CA PRO A 54 -29.71 -26.29 52.05
C PRO A 54 -29.71 -25.48 50.75
N PRO A 55 -30.54 -24.44 50.63
CA PRO A 55 -30.55 -23.60 49.43
C PRO A 55 -29.11 -23.21 49.15
N ALA A 56 -28.64 -23.49 47.93
CA ALA A 56 -27.27 -23.21 47.54
C ALA A 56 -26.94 -21.79 47.97
N ALA A 57 -25.90 -21.63 48.80
CA ALA A 57 -25.53 -20.34 49.33
C ALA A 57 -25.33 -19.39 48.15
N VAL A 58 -26.17 -18.35 48.06
CA VAL A 58 -26.00 -17.32 47.04
C VAL A 58 -24.66 -16.66 47.35
N PRO A 59 -23.68 -16.69 46.43
CA PRO A 59 -22.40 -16.05 46.68
C PRO A 59 -22.67 -14.57 46.99
N THR A 60 -22.07 -14.04 48.05
CA THR A 60 -22.23 -12.63 48.44
C THR A 60 -20.94 -11.81 48.25
N GLY A 61 -19.94 -12.40 47.62
CA GLY A 61 -18.63 -11.79 47.38
C GLY A 61 -18.49 -11.12 46.01
N PRO A 62 -17.35 -10.42 45.79
CA PRO A 62 -17.02 -9.86 44.49
C PRO A 62 -16.96 -10.97 43.42
N GLY A 63 -17.31 -10.62 42.19
CA GLY A 63 -17.16 -11.49 41.03
C GLY A 63 -15.79 -11.31 40.36
N THR A 64 -15.52 -12.14 39.36
CA THR A 64 -14.35 -12.00 38.48
C THR A 64 -14.80 -11.54 37.09
N LEU A 65 -14.01 -10.69 36.45
CA LEU A 65 -14.26 -10.23 35.08
C LEU A 65 -13.05 -10.54 34.22
N GLY A 66 -13.24 -11.30 33.16
CA GLY A 66 -12.22 -11.59 32.14
C GLY A 66 -12.65 -11.06 30.78
N GLY A 67 -11.69 -10.88 29.88
CA GLY A 67 -12.04 -10.50 28.52
C GLY A 67 -10.86 -10.46 27.57
N VAL A 68 -11.16 -10.08 26.33
CA VAL A 68 -10.19 -9.84 25.27
C VAL A 68 -10.39 -8.47 24.63
N VAL A 69 -9.29 -7.81 24.29
CA VAL A 69 -9.27 -6.58 23.50
C VAL A 69 -8.80 -6.89 22.08
N TYR A 70 -9.59 -6.49 21.09
CA TYR A 70 -9.34 -6.76 19.67
C TYR A 70 -9.49 -5.50 18.82
N ASP A 71 -8.60 -5.30 17.86
CA ASP A 71 -8.69 -4.19 16.92
C ASP A 71 -9.21 -4.66 15.57
N SER A 72 -10.51 -4.48 15.34
CA SER A 72 -11.21 -4.79 14.09
C SER A 72 -11.09 -3.68 13.04
N LEU A 73 -10.42 -2.57 13.36
CA LEU A 73 -10.35 -1.38 12.51
C LEU A 73 -9.05 -1.38 11.69
N LEU A 74 -7.90 -1.57 12.33
CA LEU A 74 -6.60 -1.39 11.68
C LEU A 74 -5.83 -2.70 11.57
N THR A 75 -5.66 -3.42 12.66
CA THR A 75 -4.74 -4.58 12.71
C THR A 75 -5.42 -5.92 12.46
N ASP A 76 -6.74 -6.00 12.66
CA ASP A 76 -7.49 -7.26 12.69
C ASP A 76 -6.80 -8.29 13.61
N ALA A 77 -6.45 -7.85 14.81
CA ALA A 77 -5.68 -8.63 15.76
C ALA A 77 -6.02 -8.28 17.21
N ALA A 78 -5.69 -9.19 18.13
CA ALA A 78 -5.76 -8.93 19.57
C ALA A 78 -4.72 -7.86 19.95
N LEU A 79 -5.09 -6.93 20.82
CA LEU A 79 -4.23 -5.82 21.23
C LEU A 79 -3.49 -6.11 22.53
N PRO A 80 -2.14 -6.26 22.51
CA PRO A 80 -1.35 -6.44 23.71
C PRO A 80 -1.01 -5.12 24.39
N ASP A 81 -0.72 -5.17 25.69
CA ASP A 81 -0.25 -4.04 26.49
C ASP A 81 -1.19 -2.82 26.47
N VAL A 82 -2.49 -3.08 26.36
CA VAL A 82 -3.54 -2.07 26.41
C VAL A 82 -4.07 -1.97 27.83
N GLU A 83 -4.19 -0.74 28.32
CA GLU A 83 -4.84 -0.48 29.59
C GLU A 83 -6.36 -0.53 29.43
N VAL A 84 -6.97 -1.39 30.25
CA VAL A 84 -8.41 -1.59 30.38
C VAL A 84 -8.81 -1.10 31.76
N TRP A 85 -9.88 -0.32 31.84
CA TRP A 85 -10.41 0.13 33.13
C TRP A 85 -11.91 -0.12 33.23
N LEU A 86 -12.35 -0.20 34.47
CA LEU A 86 -13.75 -0.33 34.84
C LEU A 86 -14.27 1.03 35.32
N ASP A 87 -15.14 1.65 34.53
CA ASP A 87 -15.65 3.00 34.77
C ASP A 87 -16.39 3.08 36.12
N GLY A 88 -16.19 4.18 36.85
CA GLY A 88 -16.72 4.36 38.21
C GLY A 88 -15.97 3.58 39.31
N THR A 89 -14.84 2.93 39.00
CA THR A 89 -13.98 2.27 39.99
C THR A 89 -12.51 2.65 39.81
N THR A 90 -11.64 2.17 40.70
CA THR A 90 -10.17 2.31 40.57
C THR A 90 -9.50 1.11 39.90
N LEU A 91 -10.29 0.15 39.39
CA LEU A 91 -9.77 -1.08 38.82
C LEU A 91 -9.23 -0.84 37.41
N THR A 92 -7.93 -1.10 37.23
CA THR A 92 -7.26 -1.13 35.93
C THR A 92 -6.51 -2.46 35.74
N ALA A 93 -6.39 -2.90 34.49
CA ALA A 93 -5.65 -4.08 34.09
C ALA A 93 -4.97 -3.83 32.74
N ARG A 94 -3.87 -4.53 32.45
CA ARG A 94 -3.22 -4.50 31.13
C ARG A 94 -3.42 -5.82 30.42
N THR A 95 -3.61 -5.77 29.10
CA THR A 95 -3.76 -6.96 28.28
C THR A 95 -2.44 -7.70 28.05
N ASP A 96 -2.50 -9.03 28.02
CA ASP A 96 -1.36 -9.87 27.65
C ASP A 96 -1.12 -9.91 26.12
N ARG A 97 -0.17 -10.73 25.66
CA ARG A 97 0.14 -10.89 24.22
C ARG A 97 -1.02 -11.43 23.37
N ALA A 98 -1.98 -12.11 23.99
CA ALA A 98 -3.19 -12.60 23.35
C ALA A 98 -4.36 -11.61 23.49
N GLY A 99 -4.10 -10.39 23.98
CA GLY A 99 -5.10 -9.36 24.23
C GLY A 99 -6.00 -9.65 25.43
N ARG A 100 -5.69 -10.63 26.27
CA ARG A 100 -6.53 -11.02 27.41
C ARG A 100 -6.26 -10.14 28.61
N PHE A 101 -7.31 -9.82 29.37
CA PHE A 101 -7.24 -9.14 30.65
C PHE A 101 -8.12 -9.83 31.68
N ARG A 102 -7.87 -9.54 32.96
CA ARG A 102 -8.64 -10.09 34.09
C ARG A 102 -8.67 -9.11 35.26
N PHE A 103 -9.82 -9.07 35.94
CA PHE A 103 -10.05 -8.43 37.23
C PHE A 103 -10.55 -9.48 38.23
N ASP A 104 -9.86 -9.59 39.38
CA ASP A 104 -10.14 -10.64 40.36
C ASP A 104 -11.25 -10.30 41.37
N SER A 105 -11.48 -9.00 41.61
CA SER A 105 -12.39 -8.52 42.64
C SER A 105 -13.24 -7.38 42.11
N VAL A 106 -14.27 -7.72 41.33
CA VAL A 106 -15.22 -6.74 40.78
C VAL A 106 -16.48 -6.69 41.62
N PRO A 107 -16.90 -5.50 42.11
CA PRO A 107 -18.16 -5.35 42.83
C PRO A 107 -19.34 -5.88 41.99
N PRO A 108 -20.30 -6.58 42.59
CA PRO A 108 -21.48 -7.02 41.83
C PRO A 108 -22.26 -5.84 41.27
N GLY A 109 -22.77 -5.99 40.04
CA GLY A 109 -23.54 -4.96 39.37
C GLY A 109 -23.19 -4.79 37.89
N ARG A 110 -23.83 -3.79 37.27
CA ARG A 110 -23.65 -3.42 35.88
C ARG A 110 -22.50 -2.43 35.75
N HIS A 111 -21.47 -2.80 35.01
CA HIS A 111 -20.26 -2.01 34.82
C HIS A 111 -20.05 -1.65 33.36
N ARG A 112 -19.34 -0.54 33.13
CA ARG A 112 -18.81 -0.17 31.83
C ARG A 112 -17.31 -0.43 31.81
N VAL A 113 -16.86 -1.10 30.76
CA VAL A 113 -15.46 -1.46 30.55
C VAL A 113 -14.99 -0.73 29.31
N ALA A 114 -13.85 -0.05 29.40
CA ALA A 114 -13.27 0.72 28.30
C ALA A 114 -11.76 0.49 28.23
N PHE A 115 -11.18 0.81 27.08
CA PHE A 115 -9.74 0.69 26.87
C PHE A 115 -9.21 1.86 26.03
N LEU A 116 -7.92 2.20 26.23
CA LEU A 116 -7.25 3.27 25.48
C LEU A 116 -6.08 2.68 24.71
N HIS A 117 -6.02 2.98 23.40
CA HIS A 117 -4.89 2.62 22.56
C HIS A 117 -4.28 3.88 21.94
N PRO A 118 -2.98 4.19 22.16
CA PRO A 118 -2.36 5.43 21.70
C PRO A 118 -2.50 5.69 20.19
N ALA A 119 -2.43 4.65 19.36
CA ALA A 119 -2.58 4.82 17.90
C ALA A 119 -4.03 5.12 17.46
N LEU A 120 -5.03 4.79 18.28
CA LEU A 120 -6.44 5.12 18.01
C LEU A 120 -6.79 6.50 18.57
N ASP A 121 -6.22 6.84 19.73
CA ASP A 121 -6.35 8.16 20.36
C ASP A 121 -5.69 9.27 19.53
N ALA A 122 -4.50 9.00 18.97
CA ALA A 122 -3.83 9.89 18.02
C ALA A 122 -4.69 10.20 16.77
N GLN A 123 -5.65 9.33 16.46
CA GLN A 123 -6.58 9.48 15.35
C GLN A 123 -7.97 9.94 15.80
N ARG A 124 -8.10 10.28 17.09
CA ARG A 124 -9.33 10.74 17.78
C ARG A 124 -10.53 9.83 17.55
N ILE A 125 -10.26 8.53 17.45
CA ILE A 125 -11.31 7.52 17.34
C ILE A 125 -11.81 7.27 18.76
N GLY A 126 -13.09 7.57 19.01
CA GLY A 126 -13.68 7.52 20.34
C GLY A 126 -13.45 6.18 21.06
N THR A 127 -13.28 6.25 22.37
CA THR A 127 -12.99 5.11 23.25
C THR A 127 -14.11 4.06 23.18
N PRO A 128 -13.84 2.83 22.72
CA PRO A 128 -14.85 1.78 22.74
C PRO A 128 -15.23 1.44 24.17
N VAL A 129 -16.54 1.44 24.46
CA VAL A 129 -17.11 1.09 25.77
C VAL A 129 -18.03 -0.11 25.61
N ALA A 130 -17.80 -1.16 26.39
CA ALA A 130 -18.73 -2.27 26.53
C ALA A 130 -19.38 -2.24 27.92
N THR A 131 -20.58 -2.81 28.02
CA THR A 131 -21.29 -2.96 29.29
C THR A 131 -21.31 -4.44 29.68
N VAL A 132 -21.04 -4.75 30.94
CA VAL A 132 -21.03 -6.12 31.47
C VAL A 132 -21.73 -6.17 32.81
N ASP A 133 -22.52 -7.21 33.04
CA ASP A 133 -23.17 -7.48 34.32
C ASP A 133 -22.36 -8.51 35.10
N VAL A 134 -21.89 -8.15 36.30
CA VAL A 134 -21.12 -9.03 37.18
C VAL A 134 -22.03 -9.52 38.30
N THR A 135 -22.34 -10.82 38.26
CA THR A 135 -23.10 -11.49 39.32
C THR A 135 -22.19 -11.80 40.51
N PRO A 136 -22.66 -11.70 41.77
CA PRO A 136 -21.87 -12.04 42.94
C PRO A 136 -21.20 -13.42 42.85
N GLY A 137 -19.89 -13.47 43.15
CA GLY A 137 -19.07 -14.69 43.12
C GLY A 137 -18.97 -15.42 41.77
N ALA A 138 -19.54 -14.88 40.70
CA ALA A 138 -19.51 -15.49 39.38
C ALA A 138 -18.36 -14.92 38.52
N HIS A 139 -18.05 -15.62 37.44
CA HIS A 139 -17.17 -15.13 36.38
C HIS A 139 -18.02 -14.52 35.25
N ALA A 140 -17.78 -13.25 34.94
CA ALA A 140 -18.30 -12.58 33.75
C ALA A 140 -17.21 -12.47 32.67
N GLU A 141 -17.59 -12.60 31.40
CA GLU A 141 -16.72 -12.35 30.25
C GLU A 141 -17.20 -11.17 29.41
N VAL A 142 -16.26 -10.39 28.87
CA VAL A 142 -16.56 -9.29 27.93
C VAL A 142 -15.58 -9.28 26.76
N ARG A 143 -16.07 -8.88 25.59
CA ARG A 143 -15.23 -8.61 24.41
C ARG A 143 -15.20 -7.12 24.15
N LEU A 144 -14.01 -6.54 24.16
CA LEU A 144 -13.78 -5.15 23.80
C LEU A 144 -13.19 -5.13 22.40
N ALA A 145 -13.82 -4.41 21.49
CA ALA A 145 -13.31 -4.30 20.14
C ALA A 145 -13.46 -2.89 19.59
N THR A 146 -12.50 -2.46 18.77
CA THR A 146 -12.70 -1.30 17.91
C THR A 146 -13.83 -1.59 16.91
N PRO A 147 -14.58 -0.58 16.43
CA PRO A 147 -15.58 -0.77 15.40
C PRO A 147 -14.94 -1.37 14.13
N ALA A 148 -15.66 -2.28 13.47
CA ALA A 148 -15.18 -2.87 12.23
C ALA A 148 -14.91 -1.79 11.17
N ALA A 149 -13.84 -1.94 10.40
CA ALA A 149 -13.46 -1.00 9.35
C ALA A 149 -14.60 -0.70 8.36
N SER A 150 -15.40 -1.71 8.00
CA SER A 150 -16.58 -1.57 7.15
C SER A 150 -17.68 -0.73 7.78
N ALA A 151 -17.90 -0.85 9.09
CA ALA A 151 -18.88 -0.05 9.81
C ALA A 151 -18.45 1.41 9.91
N VAL A 152 -17.16 1.67 10.15
CA VAL A 152 -16.58 3.03 10.14
C VAL A 152 -16.68 3.65 8.73
N HIS A 153 -16.32 2.89 7.70
CA HIS A 153 -16.46 3.33 6.31
C HIS A 153 -17.92 3.67 5.97
N ALA A 154 -18.88 2.80 6.30
CA ALA A 154 -20.30 3.03 6.02
C ALA A 154 -20.86 4.25 6.77
N ALA A 155 -20.44 4.47 8.02
CA ALA A 155 -20.88 5.61 8.81
C ALA A 155 -20.31 6.95 8.28
N LEU A 156 -19.06 6.96 7.84
CA LEU A 156 -18.37 8.18 7.44
C LEU A 156 -18.47 8.48 5.93
N CYS A 157 -18.65 7.47 5.08
CA CYS A 157 -18.71 7.63 3.62
C CYS A 157 -20.05 7.14 3.04
N PRO A 158 -21.23 7.69 3.46
CA PRO A 158 -22.54 7.18 3.05
C PRO A 158 -22.85 7.38 1.56
N ALA A 159 -22.19 8.33 0.90
CA ALA A 159 -22.36 8.63 -0.53
C ALA A 159 -21.43 7.83 -1.45
N ALA A 160 -20.46 7.09 -0.89
CA ALA A 160 -19.55 6.25 -1.67
C ALA A 160 -20.25 4.91 -1.97
N GLY A 161 -21.17 4.93 -2.94
CA GLY A 161 -21.95 3.76 -3.37
C GLY A 161 -21.15 2.65 -4.06
N GLU A 162 -19.82 2.64 -3.96
CA GLU A 162 -18.94 1.69 -4.62
C GLU A 162 -18.23 0.79 -3.61
N THR A 163 -18.41 -0.53 -3.77
CA THR A 163 -17.87 -1.63 -2.94
C THR A 163 -16.34 -1.78 -2.99
N HIS A 164 -15.61 -0.87 -3.64
CA HIS A 164 -14.17 -0.94 -3.88
C HIS A 164 -13.42 0.36 -3.53
N THR A 165 -14.08 1.30 -2.85
CA THR A 165 -13.44 2.54 -2.39
C THR A 165 -13.15 2.49 -0.89
N GLY A 166 -12.15 3.26 -0.47
CA GLY A 166 -11.65 3.34 0.89
C GLY A 166 -11.92 4.68 1.55
N LEU A 167 -11.75 4.68 2.86
CA LEU A 167 -11.76 5.83 3.73
C LEU A 167 -10.33 6.11 4.22
N LEU A 168 -9.82 7.28 3.88
CA LEU A 168 -8.58 7.80 4.44
C LEU A 168 -8.90 8.83 5.52
N LEU A 169 -8.46 8.54 6.75
CA LEU A 169 -8.45 9.48 7.86
C LEU A 169 -7.02 9.97 8.07
N GLY A 170 -6.84 11.26 8.33
CA GLY A 170 -5.51 11.74 8.63
C GLY A 170 -5.45 13.06 9.34
N LEU A 171 -4.24 13.39 9.76
CA LEU A 171 -3.89 14.61 10.47
C LEU A 171 -2.73 15.31 9.76
N VAL A 172 -2.83 16.62 9.61
CA VAL A 172 -1.73 17.48 9.19
C VAL A 172 -1.06 18.06 10.45
N ALA A 173 0.24 17.83 10.62
CA ALA A 173 1.00 18.16 11.84
C ALA A 173 2.28 18.98 11.54
N PRO A 174 2.73 19.91 12.40
CA PRO A 174 1.93 20.46 13.48
C PRO A 174 0.69 21.12 12.87
N PRO A 175 -0.42 21.21 13.63
CA PRO A 175 -1.50 22.09 13.22
C PRO A 175 -0.86 23.47 12.98
N GLY A 176 -1.25 24.13 11.88
CA GLY A 176 -0.76 25.48 11.61
C GLY A 176 -1.13 26.44 12.76
N ALA A 177 -0.89 27.74 12.57
CA ALA A 177 -1.38 28.75 13.51
C ALA A 177 -2.86 28.49 13.89
N PRO A 178 -3.33 28.84 15.10
CA PRO A 178 -4.72 28.60 15.51
C PRO A 178 -5.73 29.04 14.44
N GLY A 179 -6.55 28.09 13.96
CA GLY A 179 -7.52 28.32 12.88
C GLY A 179 -7.00 28.07 11.45
N ALA A 180 -5.71 27.82 11.27
CA ALA A 180 -5.11 27.48 9.98
C ALA A 180 -5.64 26.13 9.48
N VAL A 181 -6.00 26.12 8.21
CA VAL A 181 -6.44 24.94 7.47
C VAL A 181 -5.45 24.65 6.35
N ALA A 182 -5.36 23.39 5.95
CA ALA A 182 -4.57 22.97 4.81
C ALA A 182 -5.49 22.38 3.74
N ASP A 183 -5.17 22.64 2.48
CA ASP A 183 -5.76 21.90 1.36
C ASP A 183 -4.96 20.59 1.19
N VAL A 184 -5.67 19.46 1.24
CA VAL A 184 -5.11 18.11 1.13
C VAL A 184 -5.65 17.46 -0.14
N THR A 185 -4.75 17.11 -1.06
CA THR A 185 -5.07 16.42 -2.30
C THR A 185 -4.50 15.02 -2.27
N ALA A 186 -5.35 14.01 -2.44
CA ALA A 186 -4.93 12.65 -2.75
C ALA A 186 -4.96 12.44 -4.26
N SER A 187 -3.86 11.99 -4.86
CA SER A 187 -3.81 11.65 -6.29
C SER A 187 -3.31 10.24 -6.54
N TRP A 188 -3.83 9.63 -7.60
CA TRP A 188 -3.48 8.29 -8.06
C TRP A 188 -3.63 8.19 -9.57
N VAL A 189 -3.09 7.13 -10.17
CA VAL A 189 -3.19 6.88 -11.61
C VAL A 189 -4.12 5.71 -11.85
N VAL A 190 -5.16 5.92 -12.66
CA VAL A 190 -6.03 4.85 -13.15
C VAL A 190 -5.61 4.48 -14.56
N TRP A 191 -5.49 3.19 -14.83
CA TRP A 191 -5.25 2.67 -16.16
C TRP A 191 -6.58 2.41 -16.85
N THR A 192 -6.82 3.08 -17.97
CA THR A 192 -7.96 2.81 -18.85
C THR A 192 -7.49 1.95 -20.02
N ILE A 193 -7.97 0.72 -20.07
CA ILE A 193 -7.64 -0.26 -21.12
C ILE A 193 -8.80 -0.28 -22.10
N GLY A 194 -8.53 0.07 -23.37
CA GLY A 194 -9.55 0.05 -24.42
C GLY A 194 -8.97 -0.41 -25.75
N GLN A 195 -9.83 -0.46 -26.76
CA GLN A 195 -9.49 -0.86 -28.14
C GLN A 195 -8.38 0.02 -28.80
N GLY A 196 -8.04 1.17 -28.19
CA GLY A 196 -7.00 2.09 -28.65
C GLY A 196 -5.76 2.17 -27.75
N GLY A 197 -5.46 1.11 -26.99
CA GLY A 197 -4.28 1.01 -26.12
C GLY A 197 -4.57 1.30 -24.65
N VAL A 198 -3.51 1.22 -23.84
CA VAL A 198 -3.54 1.51 -22.41
C VAL A 198 -3.28 3.01 -22.19
N ARG A 199 -4.19 3.71 -21.51
CA ARG A 199 -4.00 5.12 -21.14
C ARG A 199 -3.99 5.32 -19.64
N GLN A 200 -2.97 6.01 -19.14
CA GLN A 200 -2.94 6.50 -17.77
C GLN A 200 -3.81 7.76 -17.66
N ALA A 201 -4.74 7.75 -16.72
CA ALA A 201 -5.54 8.91 -16.35
C ALA A 201 -5.26 9.24 -14.88
N PRO A 202 -4.58 10.36 -14.57
CA PRO A 202 -4.47 10.82 -13.20
C PRO A 202 -5.86 11.15 -12.65
N ARG A 203 -6.10 10.75 -11.41
CA ARG A 203 -7.30 11.07 -10.64
C ARG A 203 -6.87 11.72 -9.34
N GLU A 204 -7.69 12.63 -8.87
CA GLU A 204 -7.46 13.32 -7.61
C GLU A 204 -8.76 13.56 -6.87
N VAL A 205 -8.66 13.59 -5.54
CA VAL A 205 -9.71 14.05 -4.65
C VAL A 205 -9.06 15.01 -3.67
N ALA A 206 -9.65 16.19 -3.53
CA ALA A 206 -9.18 17.22 -2.62
C ALA A 206 -10.18 17.45 -1.50
N VAL A 207 -9.66 17.74 -0.31
CA VAL A 207 -10.43 18.12 0.87
C VAL A 207 -9.67 19.21 1.62
N ARG A 208 -10.38 20.02 2.40
CA ARG A 208 -9.78 20.97 3.32
C ARG A 208 -9.80 20.38 4.73
N THR A 209 -8.71 20.52 5.47
CA THR A 209 -8.66 20.09 6.87
C THR A 209 -9.65 20.89 7.73
N GLY A 210 -10.06 20.30 8.85
CA GLY A 210 -10.59 21.07 9.98
C GLY A 210 -9.53 21.98 10.60
N HIS A 211 -9.95 22.85 11.52
CA HIS A 211 -9.06 23.75 12.27
C HIS A 211 -8.09 23.00 13.20
N ASP A 212 -8.38 21.74 13.50
CA ASP A 212 -7.53 20.81 14.24
C ASP A 212 -6.53 20.07 13.35
N GLY A 213 -6.51 20.36 12.04
CA GLY A 213 -5.67 19.70 11.05
C GLY A 213 -6.18 18.34 10.59
N ALA A 214 -7.32 17.87 11.11
CA ALA A 214 -7.89 16.58 10.73
C ALA A 214 -8.54 16.65 9.34
N PHE A 215 -8.41 15.59 8.55
CA PHE A 215 -9.10 15.47 7.27
C PHE A 215 -9.66 14.07 7.05
N ARG A 216 -10.64 14.01 6.16
CA ARG A 216 -11.33 12.79 5.76
C ARG A 216 -11.53 12.76 4.25
N LEU A 217 -11.00 11.73 3.61
CA LEU A 217 -11.16 11.47 2.18
C LEU A 217 -11.92 10.16 1.97
N CYS A 218 -13.08 10.25 1.33
CA CYS A 218 -13.88 9.11 0.90
C CYS A 218 -13.71 8.89 -0.61
N GLY A 219 -13.97 7.67 -1.09
CA GLY A 219 -13.98 7.42 -2.54
C GLY A 219 -12.59 7.26 -3.15
N VAL A 220 -11.56 7.04 -2.33
CA VAL A 220 -10.19 6.78 -2.81
C VAL A 220 -10.00 5.28 -3.08
N PRO A 221 -9.18 4.87 -4.05
CA PRO A 221 -8.93 3.45 -4.30
C PRO A 221 -8.12 2.81 -3.15
N THR A 222 -8.35 1.52 -2.91
CA THR A 222 -7.64 0.74 -1.87
C THR A 222 -6.53 -0.14 -2.42
N ASP A 223 -6.52 -0.37 -3.74
CA ASP A 223 -5.63 -1.29 -4.45
C ASP A 223 -4.37 -0.62 -5.02
N VAL A 224 -4.29 0.72 -4.95
CA VAL A 224 -3.12 1.51 -5.38
C VAL A 224 -2.65 2.48 -4.29
N PRO A 225 -1.35 2.80 -4.22
CA PRO A 225 -0.87 3.84 -3.31
C PRO A 225 -1.37 5.22 -3.75
N LEU A 226 -1.71 6.05 -2.77
CA LEU A 226 -2.15 7.43 -2.94
C LEU A 226 -0.99 8.39 -2.65
N GLN A 227 -0.78 9.38 -3.52
CA GLN A 227 0.06 10.53 -3.22
C GLN A 227 -0.76 11.58 -2.49
N LEU A 228 -0.42 11.85 -1.24
CA LEU A 228 -1.00 12.94 -0.48
C LEU A 228 -0.13 14.17 -0.61
N ARG A 229 -0.71 15.28 -1.02
CA ARG A 229 -0.10 16.62 -0.96
C ARG A 229 -0.93 17.45 0.00
N ALA A 230 -0.32 17.91 1.08
CA ALA A 230 -0.90 18.93 1.96
C ALA A 230 -0.24 20.27 1.67
N GLN A 231 -1.05 21.33 1.61
CA GLN A 231 -0.58 22.69 1.44
C GLN A 231 -1.23 23.60 2.49
N GLY A 232 -0.40 24.21 3.34
CA GLY A 232 -0.83 25.18 4.34
C GLY A 232 -1.16 26.54 3.72
N ALA A 233 -1.90 27.36 4.48
CA ALA A 233 -2.27 28.73 4.07
C ALA A 233 -1.05 29.66 3.88
N ASP A 234 0.05 29.36 4.55
CA ASP A 234 1.36 30.02 4.44
C ASP A 234 2.18 29.59 3.21
N GLY A 235 1.63 28.67 2.40
CA GLY A 235 2.32 28.09 1.25
C GLY A 235 3.27 26.95 1.60
N ALA A 236 3.36 26.52 2.87
CA ALA A 236 4.10 25.33 3.24
C ALA A 236 3.48 24.10 2.55
N VAL A 237 4.33 23.22 2.01
CA VAL A 237 3.89 22.00 1.31
C VAL A 237 4.56 20.78 1.91
N ALA A 238 3.78 19.73 2.12
CA ALA A 238 4.25 18.41 2.47
C ALA A 238 3.65 17.38 1.53
N VAL A 239 4.43 16.34 1.24
CA VAL A 239 4.00 15.20 0.43
C VAL A 239 4.25 13.92 1.21
N SER A 240 3.28 13.00 1.17
CA SER A 240 3.34 11.70 1.82
C SER A 240 2.70 10.65 0.93
N GLU A 241 3.10 9.38 1.08
CA GLU A 241 2.45 8.25 0.42
C GLU A 241 1.63 7.46 1.42
N VAL A 242 0.42 7.04 1.01
CA VAL A 242 -0.44 6.16 1.82
C VAL A 242 -0.94 4.99 0.99
N ALA A 243 -0.85 3.79 1.55
CA ALA A 243 -1.37 2.57 0.96
C ALA A 243 -2.36 1.88 1.90
N PHE A 244 -3.45 1.38 1.34
CA PHE A 244 -4.49 0.65 2.07
C PHE A 244 -4.18 -0.84 2.22
N GLY A 245 -3.47 -1.43 1.26
CA GLY A 245 -3.21 -2.87 1.23
C GLY A 245 -4.52 -3.64 1.07
N THR A 246 -4.84 -4.52 2.02
CA THR A 246 -6.11 -5.29 2.03
C THR A 246 -7.22 -4.61 2.85
N ARG A 247 -7.03 -3.35 3.27
CA ARG A 247 -7.94 -2.64 4.18
C ARG A 247 -8.84 -1.66 3.44
N VAL A 248 -9.96 -1.32 4.06
CA VAL A 248 -10.89 -0.28 3.58
C VAL A 248 -10.76 1.04 4.34
N VAL A 249 -9.98 1.05 5.44
CA VAL A 249 -9.64 2.25 6.22
C VAL A 249 -8.12 2.36 6.33
N ALA A 250 -7.59 3.54 6.06
CA ALA A 250 -6.18 3.87 6.24
C ALA A 250 -6.01 5.15 7.06
N LEU A 251 -4.87 5.28 7.73
CA LEU A 251 -4.51 6.42 8.56
C LEU A 251 -3.29 7.13 7.98
N ALA A 252 -3.25 8.46 8.08
CA ALA A 252 -2.13 9.28 7.63
C ALA A 252 -1.75 10.38 8.61
N LEU A 253 -0.45 10.60 8.78
CA LEU A 253 0.10 11.77 9.43
C LEU A 253 0.97 12.51 8.41
N VAL A 254 0.63 13.78 8.13
CA VAL A 254 1.32 14.59 7.12
C VAL A 254 2.08 15.72 7.82
N PRO A 255 3.42 15.64 7.92
CA PRO A 255 4.20 16.65 8.62
C PRO A 255 4.41 17.91 7.73
N LEU A 256 3.64 18.97 7.93
CA LEU A 256 3.90 20.29 7.37
C LEU A 256 5.03 21.00 8.14
N PRO A 257 6.02 21.57 7.46
CA PRO A 257 7.02 22.40 8.14
C PRO A 257 6.35 23.70 8.63
N ALA A 258 6.55 24.06 9.90
CA ALA A 258 6.07 25.34 10.43
C ALA A 258 6.83 26.50 9.75
N ALA A 259 6.10 27.52 9.29
CA ALA A 259 6.71 28.79 8.91
C ALA A 259 7.49 29.36 10.11
N GLY A 260 8.83 29.39 10.00
CA GLY A 260 9.70 30.05 10.97
C GLY A 260 10.44 29.16 11.99
N ALA A 261 10.64 27.86 11.74
CA ALA A 261 11.55 27.06 12.58
C ALA A 261 13.00 27.62 12.50
N PRO A 262 13.59 28.09 13.62
CA PRO A 262 14.94 28.66 13.61
C PRO A 262 15.98 27.54 13.55
N GLY A 263 16.78 27.52 12.49
CA GLY A 263 17.76 26.47 12.27
C GLY A 263 18.72 26.70 11.12
N ALA A 264 19.25 27.92 10.99
CA ALA A 264 20.61 28.24 10.50
C ALA A 264 20.69 29.76 10.27
N SER A 265 21.22 30.49 11.25
CA SER A 265 21.51 31.92 11.13
C SER A 265 22.41 32.22 9.92
N PRO A 266 22.11 33.23 9.10
CA PRO A 266 23.13 34.07 8.51
C PRO A 266 23.41 35.24 9.47
N GLU A 267 24.69 35.53 9.63
CA GLU A 267 25.22 36.59 10.46
C GLU A 267 24.63 37.97 10.12
N THR A 268 24.51 38.76 11.18
CA THR A 268 24.11 40.17 11.20
C THR A 268 24.85 40.99 10.15
N GLY A 269 24.10 41.53 9.19
CA GLY A 269 24.49 42.65 8.32
C GLY A 269 23.31 43.61 8.20
N ALA A 270 23.57 44.89 8.40
CA ALA A 270 22.61 46.01 8.47
C ALA A 270 21.86 46.24 7.12
N PRO A 271 20.85 47.13 7.07
CA PRO A 271 19.81 47.10 6.05
C PRO A 271 20.32 47.61 4.70
N GLU A 272 20.44 46.74 3.72
CA GLU A 272 20.58 47.11 2.32
C GLU A 272 19.34 46.68 1.53
N GLU A 273 18.66 47.71 1.04
CA GLU A 273 17.94 47.81 -0.23
C GLU A 273 17.73 46.50 -1.00
N SER A 274 16.46 46.15 -1.21
CA SER A 274 15.99 44.92 -1.84
C SER A 274 16.56 44.72 -3.24
N VAL A 275 17.72 44.04 -3.32
CA VAL A 275 18.20 43.40 -4.54
C VAL A 275 17.42 42.08 -4.72
N PRO A 276 16.84 41.80 -5.91
CA PRO A 276 16.14 40.54 -6.14
C PRO A 276 17.07 39.36 -5.80
N ALA A 277 16.59 38.46 -4.94
CA ALA A 277 17.34 37.28 -4.53
C ALA A 277 17.84 36.54 -5.79
N PRO A 278 19.14 36.21 -5.87
CA PRO A 278 19.70 35.58 -7.06
C PRO A 278 18.97 34.27 -7.35
N THR A 279 18.30 34.22 -8.51
CA THR A 279 17.43 33.13 -8.96
C THR A 279 18.17 31.87 -9.35
N HIS A 280 19.50 31.89 -9.29
CA HIS A 280 20.37 30.82 -9.73
C HIS A 280 21.51 30.59 -8.74
N ALA A 281 21.83 29.32 -8.51
CA ALA A 281 22.93 28.84 -7.69
C ALA A 281 24.05 28.25 -8.56
N VAL A 282 25.24 28.12 -7.97
CA VAL A 282 26.41 27.49 -8.61
C VAL A 282 26.85 26.31 -7.76
N LEU A 283 27.03 25.14 -8.37
CA LEU A 283 27.60 23.96 -7.72
C LEU A 283 29.02 23.77 -8.23
N ARG A 284 29.99 23.73 -7.32
CA ARG A 284 31.40 23.43 -7.63
C ARG A 284 31.80 22.17 -6.91
N GLY A 285 32.48 21.25 -7.59
CA GLY A 285 32.87 20.01 -6.94
C GLY A 285 34.00 19.27 -7.60
N THR A 286 34.36 18.15 -6.98
CA THR A 286 35.35 17.21 -7.51
C THR A 286 34.79 15.80 -7.53
N VAL A 287 35.14 15.03 -8.56
CA VAL A 287 34.82 13.61 -8.68
C VAL A 287 36.11 12.81 -8.51
N ARG A 288 36.10 11.86 -7.58
CA ARG A 288 37.23 10.97 -7.28
C ARG A 288 36.79 9.52 -7.26
N THR A 289 37.72 8.60 -7.43
CA THR A 289 37.49 7.17 -7.18
C THR A 289 37.42 6.89 -5.67
N ALA A 290 36.97 5.68 -5.29
CA ALA A 290 37.08 5.21 -3.90
C ALA A 290 38.52 5.24 -3.35
N ALA A 291 39.53 5.14 -4.22
CA ALA A 291 40.94 5.26 -3.88
C ALA A 291 41.46 6.73 -3.84
N GLY A 292 40.58 7.71 -4.01
CA GLY A 292 40.91 9.14 -3.92
C GLY A 292 41.52 9.76 -5.20
N LEU A 293 41.71 8.98 -6.26
CA LEU A 293 42.24 9.48 -7.54
C LEU A 293 41.19 10.34 -8.26
N PRO A 294 41.58 11.48 -8.87
CA PRO A 294 40.65 12.31 -9.64
C PRO A 294 40.13 11.53 -10.87
N VAL A 295 38.86 11.76 -11.21
CA VAL A 295 38.24 11.12 -12.38
C VAL A 295 37.92 12.17 -13.42
N ALA A 296 38.66 12.16 -14.52
CA ALA A 296 38.42 13.01 -15.68
C ALA A 296 37.33 12.41 -16.59
N GLY A 297 36.57 13.28 -17.28
CA GLY A 297 35.54 12.83 -18.22
C GLY A 297 34.27 12.24 -17.58
N ALA A 298 34.11 12.38 -16.27
CA ALA A 298 32.88 12.00 -15.58
C ALA A 298 31.77 13.03 -15.90
N GLU A 299 30.59 12.55 -16.28
CA GLU A 299 29.42 13.39 -16.48
C GLU A 299 28.73 13.61 -15.13
N VAL A 300 28.59 14.87 -14.73
CA VAL A 300 27.89 15.32 -13.54
C VAL A 300 26.61 16.03 -13.94
N ARG A 301 25.47 15.62 -13.39
CA ARG A 301 24.17 16.21 -13.69
C ARG A 301 23.35 16.51 -12.45
N VAL A 302 22.55 17.57 -12.53
CA VAL A 302 21.52 17.89 -11.53
C VAL A 302 20.17 17.46 -12.08
N VAL A 303 19.45 16.63 -11.33
CA VAL A 303 18.13 16.12 -11.73
C VAL A 303 17.05 16.98 -11.06
N ASP A 304 16.24 17.67 -11.89
CA ASP A 304 15.07 18.45 -11.47
C ASP A 304 13.77 17.78 -11.99
N ALA A 305 12.64 18.04 -11.32
CA ALA A 305 11.31 17.62 -11.72
C ALA A 305 10.75 18.47 -12.89
N SER A 306 11.28 19.68 -13.12
CA SER A 306 10.85 20.59 -14.19
C SER A 306 11.86 20.66 -15.36
N ALA A 307 12.02 19.55 -16.07
CA ALA A 307 12.52 19.41 -17.45
C ALA A 307 13.92 19.99 -17.86
N ALA A 308 14.59 20.84 -17.08
CA ALA A 308 15.94 21.34 -17.39
C ALA A 308 17.00 20.51 -16.65
N THR A 309 17.69 19.61 -17.36
CA THR A 309 18.86 18.91 -16.82
C THR A 309 20.11 19.74 -17.12
N VAL A 310 20.77 20.26 -16.08
CA VAL A 310 22.06 20.95 -16.23
C VAL A 310 23.18 19.93 -16.03
N THR A 311 24.08 19.81 -17.01
CA THR A 311 25.19 18.85 -17.02
C THR A 311 26.55 19.54 -17.12
N ALA A 312 27.59 18.88 -16.61
CA ALA A 312 28.98 19.28 -16.72
C ALA A 312 29.86 18.03 -16.84
N VAL A 313 31.03 18.16 -17.45
CA VAL A 313 32.03 17.10 -17.52
C VAL A 313 33.22 17.47 -16.66
N THR A 314 33.77 16.52 -15.90
CA THR A 314 34.93 16.77 -15.05
C THR A 314 36.21 16.96 -15.88
N ARG A 315 37.05 17.90 -15.43
CA ARG A 315 38.38 18.16 -15.99
C ARG A 315 39.39 17.09 -15.52
N GLU A 316 40.63 17.21 -15.99
CA GLU A 316 41.73 16.29 -15.66
C GLU A 316 42.01 16.18 -14.15
N ASP A 317 41.77 17.26 -13.40
CA ASP A 317 41.87 17.30 -11.94
C ASP A 317 40.64 16.73 -11.21
N GLY A 318 39.65 16.21 -11.96
CA GLY A 318 38.37 15.73 -11.46
C GLY A 318 37.38 16.86 -11.11
N GLY A 319 37.73 18.12 -11.33
CA GLY A 319 36.92 19.28 -10.97
C GLY A 319 35.81 19.58 -11.98
N PHE A 320 34.64 20.01 -11.48
CA PHE A 320 33.51 20.47 -12.31
C PHE A 320 32.83 21.71 -11.72
N VAL A 321 32.11 22.46 -12.56
CA VAL A 321 31.27 23.61 -12.16
C VAL A 321 29.97 23.58 -12.94
N LEU A 322 28.84 23.63 -12.23
CA LEU A 322 27.49 23.76 -12.78
C LEU A 322 26.93 25.12 -12.38
N ARG A 323 26.43 25.88 -13.34
CA ARG A 323 25.88 27.24 -13.14
C ARG A 323 24.41 27.26 -13.53
N GLY A 324 23.67 28.25 -13.07
CA GLY A 324 22.26 28.41 -13.48
C GLY A 324 21.33 27.41 -12.81
N LEU A 325 21.69 26.89 -11.63
CA LEU A 325 20.87 25.88 -10.95
C LEU A 325 19.76 26.55 -10.14
N PRO A 326 18.50 26.10 -10.23
CA PRO A 326 17.46 26.60 -9.34
C PRO A 326 17.83 26.35 -7.85
N PRO A 327 17.61 27.32 -6.95
CA PRO A 327 17.76 27.13 -5.52
C PRO A 327 16.83 26.01 -4.99
N GLY A 328 17.27 25.36 -3.92
CA GLY A 328 16.52 24.29 -3.26
C GLY A 328 17.29 22.98 -3.16
N VAL A 329 16.61 21.95 -2.65
CA VAL A 329 17.16 20.61 -2.54
C VAL A 329 17.21 19.97 -3.93
N ARG A 330 18.39 19.48 -4.30
CA ARG A 330 18.62 18.86 -5.61
C ARG A 330 19.41 17.57 -5.48
N ASN A 331 19.16 16.64 -6.40
CA ASN A 331 19.95 15.42 -6.52
C ASN A 331 21.03 15.63 -7.57
N VAL A 332 22.28 15.46 -7.17
CA VAL A 332 23.46 15.51 -8.03
C VAL A 332 23.92 14.09 -8.28
N GLU A 333 24.10 13.72 -9.53
CA GLU A 333 24.60 12.42 -9.95
C GLU A 333 25.89 12.57 -10.74
N ALA A 334 26.92 11.81 -10.38
CA ALA A 334 28.14 11.66 -11.17
C ALA A 334 28.24 10.24 -11.73
N ARG A 335 28.55 10.13 -13.02
CA ARG A 335 28.81 8.87 -13.72
C ARG A 335 30.13 8.94 -14.49
N ALA A 336 30.85 7.82 -14.55
CA ALA A 336 31.99 7.66 -15.44
C ALA A 336 32.02 6.21 -15.96
N ILE A 337 32.61 6.00 -17.13
CA ILE A 337 32.73 4.65 -17.72
C ILE A 337 33.60 3.79 -16.81
N GLY A 338 33.15 2.56 -16.52
CA GLY A 338 33.88 1.63 -15.65
C GLY A 338 33.74 1.93 -14.15
N PHE A 339 32.80 2.78 -13.76
CA PHE A 339 32.52 3.07 -12.36
C PHE A 339 31.02 3.05 -12.07
N ARG A 340 30.64 2.60 -10.86
CA ARG A 340 29.27 2.69 -10.39
C ARG A 340 28.91 4.16 -10.11
N PRO A 341 27.80 4.69 -10.65
CA PRO A 341 27.41 6.09 -10.45
C PRO A 341 27.09 6.37 -8.99
N VAL A 342 27.37 7.59 -8.55
CA VAL A 342 27.07 8.08 -7.19
C VAL A 342 26.02 9.17 -7.24
N ARG A 343 25.08 9.15 -6.29
CA ARG A 343 24.03 10.17 -6.13
C ARG A 343 24.11 10.80 -4.75
N THR A 344 24.12 12.12 -4.71
CA THR A 344 24.19 12.89 -3.46
C THR A 344 23.16 14.01 -3.49
N ARG A 345 22.47 14.20 -2.36
CA ARG A 345 21.53 15.30 -2.17
C ARG A 345 22.31 16.53 -1.73
N VAL A 346 22.11 17.65 -2.42
CA VAL A 346 22.79 18.92 -2.13
C VAL A 346 21.73 20.02 -1.98
N VAL A 347 21.94 20.90 -1.00
CA VAL A 347 21.12 22.10 -0.82
C VAL A 347 21.79 23.26 -1.55
N LEU A 348 21.13 23.80 -2.57
CA LEU A 348 21.62 24.91 -3.36
C LEU A 348 20.98 26.20 -2.88
N ALA A 349 21.80 27.17 -2.45
CA ALA A 349 21.35 28.51 -2.11
C ALA A 349 21.58 29.46 -3.29
N GLY A 350 20.57 30.27 -3.62
CA GLY A 350 20.66 31.27 -4.68
C GLY A 350 21.87 32.19 -4.49
N GLY A 351 22.59 32.46 -5.58
CA GLY A 351 23.76 33.36 -5.61
C GLY A 351 25.00 32.85 -4.89
N ARG A 352 24.96 31.66 -4.28
CA ARG A 352 26.10 31.06 -3.59
C ARG A 352 26.72 29.93 -4.40
N VAL A 353 28.01 29.71 -4.17
CA VAL A 353 28.75 28.56 -4.68
C VAL A 353 28.71 27.47 -3.62
N THR A 354 28.03 26.36 -3.90
CA THR A 354 27.98 25.20 -3.00
C THR A 354 29.10 24.21 -3.37
N PRO A 355 29.98 23.82 -2.44
CA PRO A 355 30.99 22.78 -2.68
C PRO A 355 30.39 21.37 -2.54
N VAL A 356 30.84 20.41 -3.36
CA VAL A 356 30.51 18.98 -3.22
C VAL A 356 31.69 18.08 -3.62
N ALA A 357 31.87 16.98 -2.89
CA ALA A 357 32.83 15.92 -3.24
C ALA A 357 32.06 14.63 -3.55
N LEU A 358 32.34 14.03 -4.71
CA LEU A 358 31.64 12.85 -5.21
C LEU A 358 32.65 11.72 -5.38
N ALA A 359 32.45 10.61 -4.67
CA ALA A 359 33.29 9.42 -4.77
C ALA A 359 32.55 8.35 -5.58
N LEU A 360 33.10 7.97 -6.74
CA LEU A 360 32.53 6.91 -7.58
C LEU A 360 32.79 5.53 -6.96
N GLY A 361 31.78 4.66 -7.03
CA GLY A 361 31.91 3.26 -6.60
C GLY A 361 32.74 2.45 -7.60
N ALA A 362 33.51 1.49 -7.11
CA ALA A 362 34.32 0.62 -7.96
C ALA A 362 33.47 -0.43 -8.68
N ASP A 363 33.72 -0.62 -9.98
CA ASP A 363 33.48 -1.88 -10.70
C ASP A 363 34.74 -2.15 -11.56
N ALA A 364 35.47 -3.23 -11.26
CA ALA A 364 36.66 -3.62 -12.00
C ALA A 364 36.34 -4.78 -12.93
N THR A 365 36.43 -4.56 -14.24
CA THR A 365 37.05 -5.49 -15.21
C THR A 365 37.15 -4.79 -16.57
N VAL A 366 38.38 -4.47 -16.98
CA VAL A 366 38.68 -4.05 -18.34
C VAL A 366 39.14 -5.29 -19.10
N LEU A 367 38.42 -5.71 -20.14
CA LEU A 367 38.86 -6.76 -21.06
C LEU A 367 39.53 -6.14 -22.30
N ALA A 368 40.64 -6.74 -22.71
CA ALA A 368 41.46 -6.33 -23.84
C ALA A 368 40.72 -6.41 -25.18
N THR A 369 41.00 -5.44 -26.06
CA THR A 369 40.35 -5.30 -27.37
C THR A 369 40.73 -6.44 -28.32
N THR A 370 39.74 -7.17 -28.81
CA THR A 370 39.84 -7.95 -30.05
C THR A 370 38.88 -7.40 -31.10
N ARG A 371 39.46 -7.06 -32.25
CA ARG A 371 38.75 -6.62 -33.45
C ARG A 371 38.32 -7.86 -34.23
N VAL A 372 37.03 -7.99 -34.49
CA VAL A 372 36.51 -8.89 -35.54
C VAL A 372 35.55 -8.11 -36.42
N THR A 373 35.55 -8.39 -37.71
CA THR A 373 34.61 -7.90 -38.71
C THR A 373 33.78 -9.08 -39.17
N ALA A 374 32.50 -9.08 -38.84
CA ALA A 374 31.48 -9.91 -39.47
C ALA A 374 30.16 -9.14 -39.36
N ARG A 375 29.24 -9.38 -40.30
CA ARG A 375 27.93 -8.74 -40.38
C ARG A 375 27.11 -9.20 -39.17
N ARG A 376 27.15 -8.42 -38.10
CA ARG A 376 26.78 -8.85 -36.74
C ARG A 376 25.29 -8.74 -36.49
N ALA A 377 24.57 -9.86 -36.54
CA ALA A 377 23.70 -10.14 -35.41
C ALA A 377 24.61 -10.22 -34.18
N SER A 378 24.21 -9.63 -33.05
CA SER A 378 24.97 -9.85 -31.81
C SER A 378 24.95 -11.35 -31.47
N ALA A 379 25.98 -11.88 -30.81
CA ALA A 379 25.96 -13.27 -30.32
C ALA A 379 24.72 -13.56 -29.42
N MET A 380 24.12 -12.50 -28.85
CA MET A 380 22.85 -12.53 -28.13
C MET A 380 21.64 -12.68 -29.07
N ALA A 381 21.57 -11.92 -30.17
CA ALA A 381 20.54 -12.10 -31.21
C ALA A 381 20.60 -13.49 -31.86
N GLU A 382 21.81 -14.06 -32.05
CA GLU A 382 21.97 -15.46 -32.49
C GLU A 382 21.43 -16.48 -31.47
N GLY A 383 21.45 -16.15 -30.17
CA GLY A 383 20.81 -16.95 -29.12
C GLY A 383 19.28 -16.95 -29.24
N PHE A 384 18.69 -15.76 -29.48
CA PHE A 384 17.26 -15.61 -29.71
C PHE A 384 16.79 -16.33 -30.98
N GLU A 385 17.44 -16.11 -32.12
CA GLU A 385 17.03 -16.71 -33.40
C GLU A 385 17.09 -18.25 -33.36
N ARG A 386 18.10 -18.82 -32.68
CA ARG A 386 18.17 -20.27 -32.50
C ARG A 386 17.03 -20.83 -31.66
N ARG A 387 16.58 -20.12 -30.62
CA ARG A 387 15.47 -20.56 -29.76
C ARG A 387 14.10 -20.28 -30.38
N LEU A 388 13.99 -19.20 -31.13
CA LEU A 388 12.82 -18.94 -31.98
C LEU A 388 12.60 -20.10 -32.96
N ALA A 389 13.67 -20.61 -33.57
CA ALA A 389 13.61 -21.76 -34.48
C ALA A 389 13.25 -23.08 -33.80
N SER A 390 13.56 -23.26 -32.50
CA SER A 390 13.20 -24.47 -31.75
C SER A 390 11.76 -24.47 -31.24
N GLY A 391 11.11 -23.29 -31.16
CA GLY A 391 9.70 -23.14 -30.78
C GLY A 391 9.40 -23.40 -29.30
N ALA A 392 10.42 -23.50 -28.45
CA ALA A 392 10.25 -23.75 -27.02
C ALA A 392 9.98 -22.46 -26.24
N GLY A 393 8.72 -22.03 -26.18
CA GLY A 393 8.30 -20.81 -25.45
C GLY A 393 7.42 -19.89 -26.31
N HIS A 394 7.14 -18.68 -25.82
CA HIS A 394 6.48 -17.63 -26.59
C HIS A 394 7.50 -16.59 -27.02
N PHE A 395 7.45 -16.19 -28.28
CA PHE A 395 8.40 -15.24 -28.85
C PHE A 395 7.68 -14.04 -29.42
N VAL A 396 8.23 -12.85 -29.16
CA VAL A 396 7.84 -11.59 -29.78
C VAL A 396 9.04 -11.13 -30.59
N THR A 397 8.88 -11.13 -31.91
CA THR A 397 9.94 -10.69 -32.81
C THR A 397 9.98 -9.17 -32.92
N ARG A 398 11.03 -8.65 -33.56
CA ARG A 398 11.11 -7.24 -33.90
C ARG A 398 9.92 -6.77 -34.73
N ALA A 399 9.49 -7.57 -35.70
CA ALA A 399 8.34 -7.27 -36.54
C ALA A 399 7.03 -7.22 -35.72
N ASP A 400 6.89 -8.08 -34.71
CA ASP A 400 5.75 -8.05 -33.79
C ASP A 400 5.74 -6.76 -32.96
N LEU A 401 6.89 -6.36 -32.40
CA LEU A 401 7.00 -5.11 -31.64
C LEU A 401 6.67 -3.87 -32.48
N GLU A 402 7.06 -3.87 -33.75
CA GLU A 402 6.75 -2.79 -34.70
C GLU A 402 5.27 -2.76 -35.10
N ARG A 403 4.63 -3.92 -35.18
CA ARG A 403 3.18 -4.04 -35.41
C ARG A 403 2.37 -3.60 -34.19
N TRP A 404 2.79 -4.03 -32.99
CA TRP A 404 2.07 -3.77 -31.74
C TRP A 404 2.25 -2.34 -31.22
N ARG A 405 3.38 -1.70 -31.52
CA ARG A 405 3.75 -0.34 -31.08
C ARG A 405 3.52 -0.10 -29.58
N PRO A 406 4.05 -0.96 -28.70
CA PRO A 406 3.88 -0.80 -27.25
C PRO A 406 4.54 0.51 -26.77
N THR A 407 3.85 1.18 -25.86
CA THR A 407 4.32 2.42 -25.22
C THR A 407 5.30 2.14 -24.07
N SER A 408 5.32 0.91 -23.55
CA SER A 408 6.26 0.45 -22.52
C SER A 408 6.69 -1.01 -22.72
N THR A 409 7.86 -1.37 -22.17
CA THR A 409 8.37 -2.76 -22.25
C THR A 409 7.44 -3.72 -21.51
N LEU A 410 6.88 -3.27 -20.39
CA LEU A 410 5.94 -4.05 -19.61
C LEU A 410 4.64 -4.33 -20.36
N GLU A 411 4.11 -3.34 -21.10
CA GLU A 411 2.98 -3.56 -22.02
C GLU A 411 3.33 -4.57 -23.11
N ALA A 412 4.54 -4.49 -23.68
CA ALA A 412 5.01 -5.44 -24.68
C ALA A 412 5.03 -6.89 -24.16
N VAL A 413 5.47 -7.10 -22.92
CA VAL A 413 5.49 -8.41 -22.27
C VAL A 413 4.09 -8.86 -21.85
N ALA A 414 3.23 -7.93 -21.40
CA ALA A 414 1.85 -8.22 -21.00
C ALA A 414 0.95 -8.71 -22.14
N MET A 415 1.28 -8.33 -23.38
CA MET A 415 0.58 -8.82 -24.58
C MET A 415 0.94 -10.27 -24.93
N VAL A 416 1.93 -10.87 -24.28
CA VAL A 416 2.30 -12.28 -24.49
C VAL A 416 1.27 -13.20 -23.82
N PRO A 417 0.75 -14.22 -24.52
CA PRO A 417 -0.20 -15.17 -23.94
C PRO A 417 0.32 -15.82 -22.65
N GLY A 418 -0.52 -15.85 -21.62
CA GLY A 418 -0.18 -16.45 -20.32
C GLY A 418 0.58 -15.53 -19.37
N VAL A 419 0.99 -14.35 -19.81
CA VAL A 419 1.53 -13.30 -18.93
C VAL A 419 0.42 -12.53 -18.25
N ARG A 420 0.60 -12.21 -16.97
CA ARG A 420 -0.23 -11.28 -16.21
C ARG A 420 0.64 -10.22 -15.57
N LEU A 421 0.12 -9.02 -15.50
CA LEU A 421 0.72 -7.94 -14.72
C LEU A 421 0.06 -7.92 -13.34
N VAL A 422 0.88 -7.92 -12.30
CA VAL A 422 0.44 -7.92 -10.91
C VAL A 422 1.14 -6.79 -10.16
N PRO A 423 0.43 -6.02 -9.32
CA PRO A 423 1.08 -5.02 -8.48
C PRO A 423 2.09 -5.66 -7.52
N ASN A 424 3.29 -5.10 -7.41
CA ASN A 424 4.25 -5.50 -6.37
C ASN A 424 3.77 -4.96 -5.01
N GLY A 425 2.93 -5.73 -4.32
CA GLY A 425 2.59 -5.46 -2.93
C GLY A 425 3.79 -5.73 -2.02
N THR A 426 4.16 -4.72 -1.21
CA THR A 426 5.16 -4.66 -0.12
C THR A 426 6.51 -3.99 -0.47
N GLY A 427 6.66 -2.73 0.00
CA GLY A 427 7.93 -2.02 0.15
C GLY A 427 8.13 -0.83 -0.81
N THR A 428 8.06 0.39 -0.26
CA THR A 428 8.66 1.70 -0.64
C THR A 428 9.01 2.06 -2.10
N GLN A 429 8.54 1.32 -3.10
CA GLN A 429 8.73 1.55 -4.52
C GLN A 429 7.36 1.72 -5.17
N PHE A 430 6.88 2.96 -5.12
CA PHE A 430 5.84 3.52 -5.98
C PHE A 430 5.83 2.84 -7.37
N GLY A 431 4.76 2.10 -7.71
CA GLY A 431 4.44 1.74 -9.10
C GLY A 431 5.17 0.56 -9.76
N ALA A 432 5.89 -0.29 -9.03
CA ALA A 432 6.49 -1.48 -9.64
C ALA A 432 5.40 -2.52 -9.98
N THR A 433 5.03 -2.60 -11.25
CA THR A 433 4.22 -3.70 -11.78
C THR A 433 5.12 -4.88 -12.09
N GLN A 434 4.73 -6.07 -11.66
CA GLN A 434 5.50 -7.29 -11.87
C GLN A 434 4.85 -8.19 -12.89
N ILE A 435 5.68 -8.97 -13.57
CA ILE A 435 5.24 -10.00 -14.48
C ILE A 435 5.01 -11.28 -13.68
N ALA A 436 3.77 -11.72 -13.64
CA ALA A 436 3.36 -13.00 -13.09
C ALA A 436 2.90 -13.94 -14.19
N ILE A 437 3.30 -15.20 -14.07
CA ILE A 437 2.87 -16.26 -14.97
C ILE A 437 2.13 -17.31 -14.12
N PRO A 438 0.87 -17.62 -14.42
CA PRO A 438 0.12 -18.62 -13.65
C PRO A 438 0.71 -20.04 -13.77
N ARG A 439 1.26 -20.53 -12.64
CA ARG A 439 1.65 -21.91 -12.25
C ARG A 439 3.07 -22.43 -12.59
N ALA A 440 3.77 -22.84 -11.51
CA ALA A 440 4.29 -24.21 -11.36
C ALA A 440 4.24 -24.79 -9.91
N LEU A 441 3.99 -24.00 -8.85
CA LEU A 441 3.79 -24.53 -7.49
C LEU A 441 2.75 -23.71 -6.70
N THR A 442 1.46 -23.98 -6.90
CA THR A 442 0.40 -23.45 -6.01
C THR A 442 0.21 -24.39 -4.82
N GLY A 443 0.94 -24.17 -3.74
CA GLY A 443 0.68 -24.78 -2.44
C GLY A 443 -0.34 -23.97 -1.61
N PRO A 444 -1.03 -24.58 -0.62
CA PRO A 444 -2.14 -23.94 0.10
C PRO A 444 -1.73 -22.83 1.08
N LEU A 445 -0.44 -22.50 1.19
CA LEU A 445 0.11 -21.68 2.27
C LEU A 445 0.70 -20.33 1.83
N THR A 446 0.56 -19.92 0.57
CA THR A 446 1.08 -18.62 0.15
C THR A 446 0.13 -17.90 -0.79
N ASN A 447 -0.38 -16.74 -0.36
CA ASN A 447 -0.88 -15.66 -1.23
C ASN A 447 0.24 -15.05 -2.10
N ALA A 448 1.29 -15.81 -2.42
CA ALA A 448 2.45 -15.35 -3.18
C ALA A 448 2.10 -15.33 -4.66
N THR A 449 2.04 -14.13 -5.23
CA THR A 449 2.01 -13.95 -6.67
C THR A 449 3.25 -14.60 -7.27
N CYS A 450 3.08 -15.53 -8.22
CA CYS A 450 4.18 -16.28 -8.83
C CYS A 450 4.94 -15.38 -9.81
N ARG A 451 6.11 -14.88 -9.40
CA ARG A 451 6.87 -13.83 -10.12
C ARG A 451 7.83 -14.46 -11.12
N ALA A 452 7.72 -14.07 -12.38
CA ALA A 452 8.66 -14.54 -13.39
C ALA A 452 10.06 -13.94 -13.16
N ALA A 453 11.10 -14.73 -13.38
CA ALA A 453 12.47 -14.22 -13.42
C ALA A 453 12.69 -13.47 -14.74
N ILE A 454 13.26 -12.26 -14.68
CA ILE A 454 13.49 -11.41 -15.86
C ILE A 454 14.98 -11.33 -16.13
N TYR A 455 15.37 -11.46 -17.40
CA TYR A 455 16.74 -11.25 -17.86
C TYR A 455 16.75 -10.23 -18.99
N VAL A 456 17.75 -9.36 -19.01
CA VAL A 456 18.02 -8.44 -20.13
C VAL A 456 19.39 -8.80 -20.69
N ASP A 457 19.44 -9.19 -21.96
CA ASP A 457 20.67 -9.64 -22.64
C ASP A 457 21.43 -10.72 -21.86
N GLY A 458 20.69 -11.62 -21.20
CA GLY A 458 21.23 -12.71 -20.38
C GLY A 458 21.63 -12.31 -18.96
N VAL A 459 21.54 -11.03 -18.59
CA VAL A 459 21.78 -10.56 -17.22
C VAL A 459 20.47 -10.57 -16.44
N ARG A 460 20.46 -11.22 -15.28
CA ARG A 460 19.27 -11.29 -14.42
C ARG A 460 18.95 -9.91 -13.86
N TRP A 461 17.71 -9.47 -14.03
CA TRP A 461 17.16 -8.29 -13.39
C TRP A 461 16.47 -8.70 -12.08
N ILE A 462 16.80 -7.97 -11.00
CA ILE A 462 16.26 -8.20 -9.66
C ILE A 462 15.39 -7.00 -9.29
N ALA A 463 14.10 -7.24 -9.07
CA ALA A 463 13.09 -6.21 -8.84
C ALA A 463 13.37 -5.33 -7.60
N ASP A 464 14.14 -5.83 -6.63
CA ASP A 464 14.42 -5.14 -5.36
C ASP A 464 15.33 -3.90 -5.52
N ALA A 465 15.83 -3.62 -6.73
CA ALA A 465 16.73 -2.51 -7.02
C ALA A 465 16.05 -1.13 -7.21
N GLY A 466 14.71 -1.02 -7.12
CA GLY A 466 14.03 0.29 -7.20
C GLY A 466 14.08 0.95 -8.58
N GLN A 467 14.35 0.16 -9.62
CA GLN A 467 14.40 0.61 -11.01
C GLN A 467 13.25 -0.05 -11.77
N PRO A 468 12.25 0.69 -12.26
CA PRO A 468 11.21 0.15 -13.14
C PRO A 468 11.84 -0.51 -14.38
N LEU A 469 11.28 -1.61 -14.87
CA LEU A 469 11.81 -2.33 -16.04
C LEU A 469 11.95 -1.43 -17.29
N GLU A 470 11.08 -0.43 -17.39
CA GLU A 470 11.02 0.59 -18.44
C GLU A 470 12.23 1.53 -18.42
N THR A 471 12.91 1.64 -17.28
CA THR A 471 14.16 2.42 -17.16
C THR A 471 15.38 1.63 -17.64
N LEU A 472 15.28 0.31 -17.70
CA LEU A 472 16.37 -0.59 -18.10
C LEU A 472 16.37 -0.84 -19.61
N VAL A 473 15.20 -1.04 -20.20
CA VAL A 473 15.07 -1.26 -21.64
C VAL A 473 13.77 -0.65 -22.14
N ARG A 474 13.86 0.13 -23.21
CA ARG A 474 12.69 0.72 -23.87
C ARG A 474 12.19 -0.20 -25.00
N PRO A 475 10.90 -0.15 -25.39
CA PRO A 475 10.39 -0.92 -26.53
C PRO A 475 11.18 -0.74 -27.82
N ALA A 476 11.68 0.47 -28.08
CA ALA A 476 12.47 0.77 -29.26
C ALA A 476 13.84 0.07 -29.28
N GLU A 477 14.37 -0.29 -28.11
CA GLU A 477 15.67 -0.93 -27.93
C GLU A 477 15.57 -2.46 -28.01
N LEU A 478 14.36 -3.03 -27.94
CA LEU A 478 14.17 -4.47 -28.03
C LEU A 478 14.40 -4.99 -29.47
N TYR A 479 15.22 -6.02 -29.56
CA TYR A 479 15.33 -6.94 -30.68
C TYR A 479 14.20 -7.97 -30.63
N GLY A 480 13.88 -8.50 -29.45
CA GLY A 480 12.80 -9.46 -29.25
C GLY A 480 12.53 -9.76 -27.77
N ILE A 481 11.42 -10.42 -27.50
CA ILE A 481 11.02 -10.90 -26.16
C ILE A 481 10.82 -12.41 -26.26
N GLU A 482 11.31 -13.15 -25.28
CA GLU A 482 11.12 -14.59 -25.15
C GLU A 482 10.55 -14.89 -23.77
N VAL A 483 9.44 -15.63 -23.71
CA VAL A 483 8.71 -15.92 -22.46
C VAL A 483 8.47 -17.42 -22.33
N HIS A 484 9.00 -17.99 -21.25
CA HIS A 484 8.84 -19.38 -20.90
C HIS A 484 7.87 -19.49 -19.72
N THR A 485 6.69 -20.04 -19.98
CA THR A 485 5.64 -20.19 -18.98
C THR A 485 5.64 -21.57 -18.31
N THR A 486 6.48 -22.49 -18.77
CA THR A 486 6.58 -23.85 -18.22
C THR A 486 8.04 -24.23 -17.97
N LEU A 487 8.30 -25.02 -16.93
CA LEU A 487 9.65 -25.49 -16.59
C LEU A 487 10.35 -26.21 -17.75
N ALA A 488 9.62 -27.03 -18.51
CA ALA A 488 10.16 -27.77 -19.65
C ALA A 488 10.58 -26.88 -20.83
N SER A 489 10.02 -25.65 -20.91
CA SER A 489 10.39 -24.68 -21.94
C SER A 489 11.58 -23.80 -21.56
N ILE A 490 11.97 -23.75 -20.28
CA ILE A 490 13.05 -22.86 -19.80
C ILE A 490 14.42 -23.41 -20.20
N PRO A 491 15.27 -22.63 -20.89
CA PRO A 491 16.65 -23.03 -21.16
C PRO A 491 17.43 -23.23 -19.87
N LEU A 492 18.29 -24.26 -19.82
CA LEU A 492 19.01 -24.65 -18.61
C LEU A 492 19.86 -23.50 -18.04
N GLU A 493 20.42 -22.64 -18.89
CA GLU A 493 21.22 -21.49 -18.48
C GLU A 493 20.43 -20.40 -17.72
N TYR A 494 19.09 -20.42 -17.79
CA TYR A 494 18.20 -19.47 -17.10
C TYR A 494 17.39 -20.12 -15.98
N MET A 495 17.66 -21.40 -15.68
CA MET A 495 17.02 -22.13 -14.59
C MET A 495 17.59 -21.65 -13.24
N ALA A 496 16.80 -20.84 -12.53
CA ALA A 496 17.10 -20.30 -11.20
C ALA A 496 16.12 -20.87 -10.14
N PRO A 497 16.40 -20.77 -8.82
CA PRO A 497 15.52 -21.30 -7.77
C PRO A 497 14.08 -20.78 -7.80
N ASP A 498 13.87 -19.56 -8.30
CA ASP A 498 12.57 -18.90 -8.48
C ASP A 498 12.05 -18.97 -9.94
N ALA A 499 12.82 -19.55 -10.87
CA ALA A 499 12.38 -19.78 -12.25
C ALA A 499 11.18 -20.75 -12.36
N GLY A 500 10.79 -21.39 -11.25
CA GLY A 500 9.52 -22.11 -11.12
C GLY A 500 8.28 -21.26 -11.42
N CYS A 501 8.40 -19.93 -11.45
CA CYS A 501 7.32 -19.03 -11.84
C CYS A 501 7.42 -18.51 -13.29
N GLY A 502 8.27 -19.14 -14.11
CA GLY A 502 8.50 -18.75 -15.50
C GLY A 502 9.64 -17.76 -15.68
N VAL A 503 10.08 -17.58 -16.93
CA VAL A 503 11.24 -16.73 -17.30
C VAL A 503 10.86 -15.81 -18.45
N VAL A 504 11.25 -14.53 -18.34
CA VAL A 504 11.16 -13.52 -19.40
C VAL A 504 12.56 -13.09 -19.80
N LEU A 505 12.91 -13.27 -21.07
CA LEU A 505 14.18 -12.85 -21.65
C LEU A 505 13.92 -11.66 -22.59
N LEU A 506 14.58 -10.54 -22.32
CA LEU A 506 14.54 -9.32 -23.11
C LEU A 506 15.84 -9.19 -23.89
N TRP A 507 15.74 -9.23 -25.21
CA TRP A 507 16.88 -9.14 -26.12
C TRP A 507 16.96 -7.73 -26.67
N THR A 508 18.10 -7.05 -26.52
CA THR A 508 18.26 -5.66 -26.98
C THR A 508 19.10 -5.55 -28.26
N ARG A 509 18.87 -4.47 -29.00
CA ARG A 509 19.67 -4.05 -30.15
C ARG A 509 20.90 -3.30 -29.64
N ARG A 510 22.10 -3.67 -30.08
CA ARG A 510 23.29 -2.82 -29.85
C ARG A 510 23.22 -1.54 -30.68
N SER A 511 23.68 -0.43 -30.10
CA SER A 511 23.62 0.95 -30.60
C SER A 511 24.49 1.28 -31.83
N ARG A 512 24.53 0.41 -32.85
CA ARG A 512 25.23 0.69 -34.12
C ARG A 512 24.42 0.52 -35.41
N ASP A 513 23.10 0.38 -35.30
CA ASP A 513 22.18 0.44 -36.46
C ASP A 513 21.35 1.74 -36.48
N ARG A 514 21.99 2.89 -36.23
CA ARG A 514 21.42 4.21 -36.50
C ARG A 514 22.26 4.95 -37.51
#